data_AF-A0A8H4PRB7-F1
#
_entry.id   AF-A0A8H4PRB7-F1
#
_cell.length_a   1.000
_cell.length_b   1.000
_cell.length_c   1.000
_cell.angle_alpha   90.00
_cell.angle_beta   90.00
_cell.angle_gamma   90.00
#
_symmetry.space_group_name_H-M   'P 1'
#
loop_
_entity.id
_entity.type
_entity.pdbx_description
1 polymer ?
#
loop_
_entity_poly.entity_id
_entity_poly.type
_entity_poly.pdbx_seq_one_letter_code
_entity_poly.pdbx_strand_id
1 'polypeptide(L)'
;MAGGNERASTYTAASGESADRNGDQKRNLWTSMLESVASGKKLPEKNILVLGGTPESQREFLESLAGTGARRSFDRQTPPIANSFALGYTYYDVLDADQEDTLARVSLYLLSQPSTEFASLVSPLLTAETVSNTALVILLDWSQPHLWLRQIWTWIQVLEQVMGQVTAEARDVMEAAMASWKERGRGGATLNLDGTPSTTGTTSDGDGLLPLGPGEWMEPLGLPMCVVCQNAQKMEFLEKSMGWKEPDFDTVLQYLRTVLLRHGASLMYTSQNTMSQLPVLLHSTLGITSLLKRLPLKHNVIDRDKIVVAPNWDSWGKIRILGGIFDAELVSRGWEEDIKLPAGSKVPTLEDDVQDAESPQENGHATRGPSAIAQYEYWCRDPNSGGLAVVESAMSDGSAVGVESEYPQDFFERQLKILEAFRSKAPEKATENTTSTGPRRSDPADEKSVNDHIGPVQFNMGGIQVDADDMLQRLKDRNARVASSGPDESEEESPVTNMTKEYDTEQLQNFFSGLMNRTAGSNDGPRS
;
A
#
# COMPACT_ATOMS: atom_id res chain seq x y z
N MET A 1 -69.91 4.68 19.95
CA MET A 1 -69.05 4.29 18.81
C MET A 1 -67.67 4.02 19.39
N ALA A 2 -67.30 2.74 19.51
CA ALA A 2 -66.16 2.12 18.80
C ALA A 2 -64.81 2.79 19.12
N GLY A 3 -63.79 2.17 19.72
CA GLY A 3 -63.46 0.75 19.90
C GLY A 3 -62.01 0.51 19.44
N GLY A 4 -61.23 -0.30 20.18
CA GLY A 4 -59.94 -0.86 19.73
C GLY A 4 -58.81 -0.77 20.77
N ASN A 5 -58.82 -1.56 21.85
CA ASN A 5 -58.17 -2.89 22.01
C ASN A 5 -56.63 -2.89 22.11
N GLU A 6 -56.12 -2.78 23.33
CA GLU A 6 -54.92 -3.50 23.78
C GLU A 6 -55.39 -4.71 24.59
N ARG A 7 -55.01 -5.93 24.18
CA ARG A 7 -55.20 -7.15 24.98
C ARG A 7 -53.87 -7.88 25.09
N ALA A 8 -53.23 -7.69 26.23
CA ALA A 8 -52.36 -8.70 26.82
C ALA A 8 -53.23 -9.92 27.17
N SER A 9 -52.85 -11.09 26.65
CA SER A 9 -53.47 -12.37 27.01
C SER A 9 -52.48 -13.20 27.82
N THR A 10 -52.65 -13.15 29.13
CA THR A 10 -52.14 -14.13 30.09
C THR A 10 -52.97 -15.40 29.93
N TYR A 11 -52.38 -16.50 29.44
CA TYR A 11 -53.04 -17.81 29.52
C TYR A 11 -52.62 -18.53 30.79
N THR A 12 -53.63 -18.66 31.64
CA THR A 12 -53.74 -19.47 32.85
C THR A 12 -53.41 -20.94 32.61
N ALA A 13 -52.60 -21.50 33.52
CA ALA A 13 -52.40 -22.92 33.69
C ALA A 13 -53.71 -23.59 34.13
N ALA A 14 -54.12 -24.64 33.40
CA ALA A 14 -55.10 -25.60 33.86
C ALA A 14 -54.47 -26.99 33.77
N SER A 15 -54.26 -27.57 34.94
CA SER A 15 -53.86 -28.95 35.18
C SER A 15 -54.96 -29.91 34.71
N GLY A 16 -54.64 -30.74 33.71
CA GLY A 16 -55.39 -31.92 33.33
C GLY A 16 -54.43 -33.11 33.33
N GLU A 17 -54.51 -33.92 34.38
CA GLU A 17 -53.77 -35.16 34.54
C GLU A 17 -54.42 -36.23 33.64
N SER A 18 -53.76 -36.56 32.53
CA SER A 18 -53.97 -37.83 31.83
C SER A 18 -52.64 -38.30 31.29
N ALA A 19 -52.19 -39.42 31.84
CA ALA A 19 -50.96 -40.09 31.50
C ALA A 19 -50.84 -40.36 30.00
N ASP A 20 -49.85 -39.73 29.36
CA ASP A 20 -49.26 -40.24 28.13
C ASP A 20 -47.75 -39.96 28.14
N ARG A 21 -47.02 -40.92 28.71
CA ARG A 21 -45.61 -40.82 29.11
C ARG A 21 -44.63 -40.94 27.94
N ASN A 22 -45.01 -40.47 26.74
CA ASN A 22 -44.20 -40.62 25.51
C ASN A 22 -44.20 -39.38 24.59
N GLY A 23 -44.87 -38.29 24.97
CA GLY A 23 -44.98 -37.06 24.18
C GLY A 23 -43.91 -36.00 24.47
N ASP A 24 -43.53 -35.83 25.74
CA ASP A 24 -42.57 -34.80 26.15
C ASP A 24 -41.13 -35.10 25.74
N GLN A 25 -40.74 -36.38 25.74
CA GLN A 25 -39.44 -36.80 25.20
C GLN A 25 -39.33 -36.48 23.70
N LYS A 26 -40.41 -36.65 22.93
CA LYS A 26 -40.43 -36.30 21.50
C LYS A 26 -40.34 -34.80 21.29
N ARG A 27 -41.07 -33.96 22.03
CA ARG A 27 -40.96 -32.49 21.90
C ARG A 27 -39.54 -32.00 22.21
N ASN A 28 -38.90 -32.58 23.23
CA ASN A 28 -37.50 -32.26 23.58
C ASN A 28 -36.49 -32.78 22.53
N LEU A 29 -36.76 -33.92 21.89
CA LEU A 29 -35.96 -34.41 20.77
C LEU A 29 -36.11 -33.54 19.53
N TRP A 30 -37.31 -33.08 19.21
CA TRP A 30 -37.55 -32.18 18.08
C TRP A 30 -36.97 -30.78 18.32
N THR A 31 -37.01 -30.26 19.55
CA THR A 31 -36.33 -28.99 19.89
C THR A 31 -34.82 -29.15 19.94
N SER A 32 -34.28 -30.24 20.49
CA SER A 32 -32.83 -30.52 20.46
C SER A 32 -32.32 -30.80 19.05
N MET A 33 -33.12 -31.44 18.19
CA MET A 33 -32.79 -31.66 16.78
C MET A 33 -32.95 -30.37 15.96
N LEU A 34 -33.96 -29.54 16.25
CA LEU A 34 -34.09 -28.20 15.66
C LEU A 34 -32.98 -27.27 16.15
N GLU A 35 -32.55 -27.35 17.40
CA GLU A 35 -31.44 -26.58 17.95
C GLU A 35 -30.10 -27.11 17.43
N SER A 36 -29.95 -28.42 17.22
CA SER A 36 -28.80 -29.03 16.55
C SER A 36 -28.73 -28.72 15.04
N VAL A 37 -29.87 -28.49 14.40
CA VAL A 37 -29.97 -28.12 12.97
C VAL A 37 -29.90 -26.60 12.80
N ALA A 38 -30.42 -25.81 13.76
CA ALA A 38 -30.24 -24.36 13.84
C ALA A 38 -28.83 -23.97 14.30
N SER A 39 -28.18 -24.81 15.12
CA SER A 39 -26.73 -24.82 15.36
C SER A 39 -25.97 -25.52 14.23
N GLY A 40 -26.64 -25.86 13.12
CA GLY A 40 -26.02 -26.44 11.94
C GLY A 40 -24.80 -25.61 11.59
N LYS A 41 -23.63 -26.26 11.62
CA LYS A 41 -22.26 -25.69 11.60
C LYS A 41 -22.26 -24.19 11.24
N LYS A 42 -22.45 -23.32 12.25
CA LYS A 42 -22.20 -21.89 12.04
C LYS A 42 -20.75 -21.81 11.54
N LEU A 43 -20.57 -21.37 10.30
CA LEU A 43 -19.25 -21.29 9.69
C LEU A 43 -18.37 -20.44 10.61
N PRO A 44 -17.14 -20.90 10.95
CA PRO A 44 -16.22 -20.09 11.74
C PRO A 44 -16.02 -18.73 11.08
N GLU A 45 -16.31 -17.66 11.82
CA GLU A 45 -16.15 -16.28 11.36
C GLU A 45 -14.77 -15.78 11.79
N LYS A 46 -14.01 -15.26 10.82
CA LYS A 46 -12.65 -14.75 10.98
C LYS A 46 -12.58 -13.36 10.39
N ASN A 47 -11.78 -12.47 10.99
CA ASN A 47 -11.71 -11.07 10.60
C ASN A 47 -10.29 -10.67 10.21
N ILE A 48 -10.16 -9.88 9.16
CA ILE A 48 -8.90 -9.21 8.78
C ILE A 48 -9.15 -7.71 8.73
N LEU A 49 -8.34 -6.94 9.45
CA LEU A 49 -8.27 -5.49 9.30
C LEU A 49 -7.14 -5.16 8.32
N VAL A 50 -7.48 -4.70 7.11
CA VAL A 50 -6.54 -4.35 6.04
C VAL A 50 -6.29 -2.85 6.09
N LEU A 51 -5.04 -2.47 6.35
CA LEU A 51 -4.60 -1.10 6.60
C LEU A 51 -3.64 -0.64 5.50
N GLY A 52 -3.90 0.53 4.93
CA GLY A 52 -3.07 1.14 3.89
C GLY A 52 -3.42 0.66 2.49
N GLY A 53 -2.48 0.92 1.57
CA GLY A 53 -2.67 0.67 0.15
C GLY A 53 -3.66 1.62 -0.53
N THR A 54 -3.85 1.38 -1.82
CA THR A 54 -4.83 2.06 -2.68
C THR A 54 -6.01 1.13 -2.94
N PRO A 55 -7.15 1.63 -3.44
CA PRO A 55 -8.25 0.75 -3.88
C PRO A 55 -7.79 -0.33 -4.87
N GLU A 56 -6.80 -0.03 -5.71
CA GLU A 56 -6.18 -0.95 -6.65
C GLU A 56 -5.33 -2.00 -5.94
N SER A 57 -4.45 -1.58 -5.03
CA SER A 57 -3.57 -2.51 -4.32
C SER A 57 -4.34 -3.40 -3.34
N GLN A 58 -5.41 -2.88 -2.72
CA GLN A 58 -6.32 -3.66 -1.88
C GLN A 58 -7.05 -4.73 -2.70
N ARG A 59 -7.47 -4.41 -3.94
CA ARG A 59 -8.03 -5.41 -4.86
C ARG A 59 -7.03 -6.49 -5.21
N GLU A 60 -5.80 -6.11 -5.56
CA GLU A 60 -4.71 -7.05 -5.84
C GLU A 60 -4.42 -7.95 -4.63
N PHE A 61 -4.44 -7.39 -3.42
CA PHE A 61 -4.29 -8.15 -2.19
C PHE A 61 -5.40 -9.19 -2.01
N LEU A 62 -6.67 -8.80 -2.22
CA LEU A 62 -7.82 -9.70 -2.15
C LEU A 62 -7.70 -10.84 -3.16
N GLU A 63 -7.29 -10.55 -4.39
CA GLU A 63 -7.06 -11.55 -5.44
C GLU A 63 -5.92 -12.52 -5.08
N SER A 64 -4.83 -12.01 -4.49
CA SER A 64 -3.71 -12.83 -4.02
C SER A 64 -4.11 -13.73 -2.85
N LEU A 65 -4.94 -13.23 -1.93
CA LEU A 65 -5.43 -13.95 -0.75
C LEU A 65 -6.47 -15.01 -1.08
N ALA A 66 -7.37 -14.74 -2.03
CA ALA A 66 -8.40 -15.68 -2.48
C ALA A 66 -7.81 -16.92 -3.19
N GLY A 67 -6.58 -16.83 -3.69
CA GLY A 67 -5.95 -17.88 -4.48
C GLY A 67 -6.72 -18.20 -5.77
N THR A 68 -6.37 -19.29 -6.44
CA THR A 68 -7.01 -19.70 -7.72
C THR A 68 -8.41 -20.29 -7.54
N GLY A 69 -8.73 -20.85 -6.37
CA GLY A 69 -10.01 -21.52 -6.10
C GLY A 69 -11.18 -20.56 -5.85
N ALA A 70 -10.94 -19.42 -5.18
CA ALA A 70 -11.99 -18.46 -4.83
C ALA A 70 -12.12 -17.27 -5.80
N ARG A 71 -11.40 -17.27 -6.94
CA ARG A 71 -11.50 -16.21 -7.96
C ARG A 71 -12.93 -15.94 -8.41
N ARG A 72 -13.78 -16.97 -8.46
CA ARG A 72 -15.20 -16.84 -8.86
C ARG A 72 -16.04 -16.01 -7.88
N SER A 73 -15.61 -15.87 -6.62
CA SER A 73 -16.32 -15.11 -5.59
C SER A 73 -16.10 -13.60 -5.74
N PHE A 74 -14.88 -13.19 -6.07
CA PHE A 74 -14.51 -11.78 -6.21
C PHE A 74 -14.80 -11.19 -7.60
N ASP A 75 -14.88 -12.03 -8.64
CA ASP A 75 -15.12 -11.59 -10.03
C ASP A 75 -16.48 -10.87 -10.24
N ARG A 76 -17.38 -10.94 -9.26
CA ARG A 76 -18.69 -10.27 -9.29
C ARG A 76 -18.82 -9.05 -8.36
N GLN A 77 -17.79 -8.74 -7.57
CA GLN A 77 -17.84 -7.66 -6.59
C GLN A 77 -16.61 -6.76 -6.71
N THR A 78 -16.81 -5.55 -7.23
CA THR A 78 -15.85 -4.46 -7.03
C THR A 78 -15.61 -4.31 -5.52
N PRO A 79 -14.36 -4.37 -5.03
CA PRO A 79 -14.10 -4.23 -3.61
C PRO A 79 -14.61 -2.85 -3.16
N PRO A 80 -15.48 -2.78 -2.14
CA PRO A 80 -16.05 -1.52 -1.70
C PRO A 80 -14.95 -0.65 -1.08
N ILE A 81 -14.83 0.56 -1.59
CA ILE A 81 -13.82 1.53 -1.18
C ILE A 81 -14.25 2.13 0.16
N ALA A 82 -13.37 2.07 1.16
CA ALA A 82 -13.55 2.74 2.43
C ALA A 82 -13.64 4.26 2.24
N ASN A 83 -14.56 4.91 2.93
CA ASN A 83 -14.65 6.37 2.98
C ASN A 83 -14.55 6.85 4.44
N SER A 84 -14.63 8.16 4.67
CA SER A 84 -14.52 8.73 6.03
C SER A 84 -15.62 8.29 7.00
N PHE A 85 -16.73 7.74 6.51
CA PHE A 85 -17.89 7.39 7.32
C PHE A 85 -18.18 5.89 7.37
N ALA A 86 -17.49 5.08 6.56
CA ALA A 86 -17.73 3.65 6.46
C ALA A 86 -16.43 2.93 6.09
N LEU A 87 -16.16 1.85 6.81
CA LEU A 87 -15.11 0.90 6.48
C LEU A 87 -15.46 0.22 5.15
N GLY A 88 -14.45 0.01 4.30
CA GLY A 88 -14.60 -0.93 3.20
C GLY A 88 -14.86 -2.31 3.79
N TYR A 89 -15.82 -3.07 3.26
CA TYR A 89 -16.15 -4.40 3.78
C TYR A 89 -16.34 -5.40 2.65
N THR A 90 -15.61 -6.50 2.70
CA THR A 90 -15.86 -7.65 1.83
C THR A 90 -15.67 -8.93 2.62
N TYR A 91 -16.06 -10.07 2.06
CA TYR A 91 -15.83 -11.35 2.67
C TYR A 91 -15.62 -12.43 1.61
N TYR A 92 -14.99 -13.53 2.00
CA TYR A 92 -14.94 -14.73 1.19
C TYR A 92 -14.96 -15.98 2.06
N ASP A 93 -15.41 -17.07 1.47
CA ASP A 93 -15.45 -18.38 2.09
C ASP A 93 -14.16 -19.15 1.73
N VAL A 94 -13.44 -19.61 2.75
CA VAL A 94 -12.24 -20.45 2.60
C VAL A 94 -12.68 -21.89 2.42
N LEU A 95 -12.35 -22.48 1.28
CA LEU A 95 -12.62 -23.88 0.98
C LEU A 95 -11.46 -24.77 1.43
N ASP A 96 -11.74 -26.04 1.75
CA ASP A 96 -10.71 -27.05 2.00
C ASP A 96 -10.01 -27.45 0.69
N ALA A 97 -8.98 -28.29 0.78
CA ALA A 97 -8.06 -28.60 -0.31
C ALA A 97 -8.73 -29.29 -1.53
N ASP A 98 -9.87 -29.94 -1.33
CA ASP A 98 -10.70 -30.56 -2.38
C ASP A 98 -11.72 -29.61 -3.02
N GLN A 99 -11.85 -28.39 -2.48
CA GLN A 99 -12.83 -27.38 -2.88
C GLN A 99 -14.30 -27.77 -2.63
N GLU A 100 -14.57 -28.77 -1.79
CA GLU A 100 -15.94 -29.21 -1.49
C GLU A 100 -16.45 -28.61 -0.17
N ASP A 101 -15.64 -28.68 0.88
CA ASP A 101 -16.01 -28.21 2.22
C ASP A 101 -15.59 -26.76 2.47
N THR A 102 -16.47 -25.97 3.10
CA THR A 102 -16.14 -24.63 3.58
C THR A 102 -15.58 -24.69 5.00
N LEU A 103 -14.34 -24.23 5.19
CA LEU A 103 -13.63 -24.23 6.47
C LEU A 103 -14.01 -23.04 7.35
N ALA A 104 -14.10 -21.84 6.78
CA ALA A 104 -14.37 -20.60 7.49
C ALA A 104 -14.84 -19.48 6.55
N ARG A 105 -15.52 -18.48 7.10
CA ARG A 105 -15.80 -17.21 6.43
C ARG A 105 -14.82 -16.16 6.93
N VAL A 106 -14.09 -15.53 6.01
CA VAL A 106 -13.15 -14.45 6.31
C VAL A 106 -13.76 -13.12 5.90
N SER A 107 -14.09 -12.29 6.88
CA SER A 107 -14.53 -10.91 6.73
C SER A 107 -13.31 -9.99 6.69
N LEU A 108 -13.28 -9.06 5.74
CA LEU A 108 -12.20 -8.09 5.60
C LEU A 108 -12.76 -6.68 5.74
N TYR A 109 -12.17 -5.91 6.64
CA TYR A 109 -12.44 -4.49 6.84
C TYR A 109 -11.26 -3.71 6.30
N LEU A 110 -11.49 -2.90 5.28
CA LEU A 110 -10.44 -2.19 4.55
C LEU A 110 -10.41 -0.72 4.96
N LEU A 111 -9.21 -0.18 5.16
CA LEU A 111 -8.96 1.24 5.37
C LEU A 111 -7.71 1.68 4.62
N SER A 112 -7.85 2.66 3.72
CA SER A 112 -6.73 3.16 2.92
C SER A 112 -5.93 4.27 3.61
N GLN A 113 -6.56 5.07 4.49
CA GLN A 113 -5.93 6.25 5.10
C GLN A 113 -5.90 6.16 6.63
N PRO A 114 -4.76 6.47 7.27
CA PRO A 114 -4.67 6.50 8.73
C PRO A 114 -5.38 7.76 9.27
N SER A 115 -6.66 7.62 9.62
CA SER A 115 -7.46 8.68 10.25
C SER A 115 -7.84 8.28 11.67
N THR A 116 -7.85 9.23 12.60
CA THR A 116 -8.28 8.99 13.98
C THR A 116 -9.77 8.66 14.08
N GLU A 117 -10.58 9.07 13.10
CA GLU A 117 -12.01 8.76 13.01
C GLU A 117 -12.26 7.23 12.93
N PHE A 118 -11.29 6.51 12.36
CA PHE A 118 -11.30 5.05 12.25
C PHE A 118 -11.35 4.33 13.58
N ALA A 119 -10.75 4.89 14.64
CA ALA A 119 -10.72 4.24 15.95
C ALA A 119 -12.13 3.91 16.44
N SER A 120 -13.06 4.85 16.24
CA SER A 120 -14.47 4.71 16.60
C SER A 120 -15.24 3.68 15.75
N LEU A 121 -14.78 3.41 14.53
CA LEU A 121 -15.39 2.45 13.62
C LEU A 121 -14.89 1.02 13.86
N VAL A 122 -13.62 0.86 14.26
CA VAL A 122 -13.00 -0.46 14.47
C VAL A 122 -13.11 -0.97 15.89
N SER A 123 -13.05 -0.08 16.89
CA SER A 123 -13.18 -0.51 18.29
C SER A 123 -14.42 -1.39 18.54
N PRO A 124 -15.62 -1.09 18.00
CA PRO A 124 -16.80 -1.95 18.15
C PRO A 124 -16.69 -3.33 17.49
N LEU A 125 -15.79 -3.51 16.53
CA LEU A 125 -15.54 -4.81 15.88
C LEU A 125 -14.67 -5.74 16.74
N LEU A 126 -13.95 -5.19 17.72
CA LEU A 126 -13.04 -5.90 18.61
C LEU A 126 -13.73 -6.22 19.94
N THR A 127 -14.55 -7.27 19.94
CA THR A 127 -15.23 -7.80 21.13
C THR A 127 -14.49 -9.01 21.68
N ALA A 128 -14.82 -9.43 22.90
CA ALA A 128 -14.21 -10.62 23.53
C ALA A 128 -14.34 -11.90 22.66
N GLU A 129 -15.39 -11.99 21.85
CA GLU A 129 -15.62 -13.12 20.94
C GLU A 129 -14.82 -13.02 19.63
N THR A 130 -14.58 -11.81 19.12
CA THR A 130 -13.98 -11.59 17.80
C THR A 130 -12.46 -11.40 17.85
N VAL A 131 -11.90 -10.89 18.95
CA VAL A 131 -10.46 -10.54 19.03
C VAL A 131 -9.54 -11.74 18.78
N SER A 132 -9.90 -12.93 19.29
CA SER A 132 -9.13 -14.16 19.06
C SER A 132 -9.16 -14.65 17.61
N ASN A 133 -10.11 -14.14 16.83
CA ASN A 133 -10.38 -14.49 15.43
C ASN A 133 -10.02 -13.35 14.47
N THR A 134 -9.32 -12.31 14.94
CA THR A 134 -9.00 -11.11 14.16
C THR A 134 -7.48 -10.99 13.92
N ALA A 135 -7.08 -10.65 12.70
CA ALA A 135 -5.69 -10.35 12.35
C ALA A 135 -5.55 -8.98 11.68
N LEU A 136 -4.39 -8.36 11.86
CA LEU A 136 -4.01 -7.09 11.23
C LEU A 136 -3.16 -7.35 9.99
N VAL A 137 -3.45 -6.63 8.91
CA VAL A 137 -2.63 -6.63 7.69
C VAL A 137 -2.29 -5.20 7.32
N ILE A 138 -1.01 -4.85 7.27
CA ILE A 138 -0.54 -3.56 6.75
C ILE A 138 -0.02 -3.77 5.32
N LEU A 139 -0.55 -3.00 4.37
CA LEU A 139 -0.14 -3.01 2.97
C LEU A 139 0.89 -1.91 2.72
N LEU A 140 2.04 -2.30 2.20
CA LEU A 140 3.11 -1.42 1.74
C LEU A 140 3.32 -1.60 0.23
N ASP A 141 3.91 -0.62 -0.45
CA ASP A 141 4.19 -0.69 -1.89
C ASP A 141 5.69 -0.46 -2.15
N TRP A 142 6.30 -1.34 -2.93
CA TRP A 142 7.67 -1.23 -3.43
C TRP A 142 7.93 -0.02 -4.34
N SER A 143 6.90 0.78 -4.69
CA SER A 143 7.12 2.10 -5.31
C SER A 143 7.68 3.14 -4.35
N GLN A 144 7.44 3.00 -3.04
CA GLN A 144 7.80 3.99 -2.03
C GLN A 144 8.45 3.32 -0.80
N PRO A 145 9.53 2.52 -0.97
CA PRO A 145 10.18 1.83 0.14
C PRO A 145 10.66 2.79 1.23
N HIS A 146 11.11 3.99 0.84
CA HIS A 146 11.54 5.06 1.73
C HIS A 146 10.50 5.48 2.80
N LEU A 147 9.21 5.21 2.60
CA LEU A 147 8.16 5.58 3.56
C LEU A 147 7.80 4.47 4.55
N TRP A 148 8.35 3.27 4.40
CA TRP A 148 7.77 2.08 5.04
C TRP A 148 7.78 2.12 6.56
N LEU A 149 8.89 2.52 7.19
CA LEU A 149 8.95 2.62 8.66
C LEU A 149 7.96 3.67 9.18
N ARG A 150 7.89 4.84 8.55
CA ARG A 150 6.90 5.87 8.87
C ARG A 150 5.46 5.39 8.66
N GLN A 151 5.18 4.65 7.60
CA GLN A 151 3.85 4.11 7.32
C GLN A 151 3.42 3.10 8.39
N ILE A 152 4.31 2.16 8.75
CA ILE A 152 4.07 1.20 9.84
C ILE A 152 3.82 1.95 11.15
N TRP A 153 4.67 2.92 11.48
CA TRP A 153 4.56 3.74 12.69
C TRP A 153 3.22 4.47 12.76
N THR A 154 2.82 5.14 11.69
CA THR A 154 1.54 5.86 11.60
C THR A 154 0.36 4.91 11.85
N TRP A 155 0.41 3.70 11.28
CA TRP A 155 -0.64 2.70 11.51
C TRP A 155 -0.66 2.17 12.93
N ILE A 156 0.51 1.97 13.55
CA ILE A 156 0.60 1.57 14.96
C ILE A 156 -0.02 2.66 15.86
N GLN A 157 0.24 3.94 15.61
CA GLN A 157 -0.38 5.02 16.39
C GLN A 157 -1.91 4.99 16.32
N VAL A 158 -2.48 4.74 15.13
CA VAL A 158 -3.93 4.59 14.97
C VAL A 158 -4.43 3.35 15.70
N LEU A 159 -3.70 2.23 15.64
CA LEU A 159 -4.06 1.00 16.33
C LEU A 159 -4.00 1.15 17.86
N GLU A 160 -3.04 1.87 18.42
CA GLU A 160 -2.99 2.16 19.84
C GLU A 160 -4.21 2.96 20.31
N GLN A 161 -4.69 3.91 19.50
CA GLN A 161 -5.94 4.62 19.78
C GLN A 161 -7.15 3.68 19.75
N VAL A 162 -7.21 2.74 18.78
CA VAL A 162 -8.24 1.70 18.73
C VAL A 162 -8.20 0.87 20.01
N MET A 163 -7.02 0.36 20.40
CA MET A 163 -6.84 -0.48 21.59
C MET A 163 -7.18 0.28 22.89
N GLY A 164 -6.98 1.60 22.91
CA GLY A 164 -7.42 2.49 23.99
C GLY A 164 -8.94 2.57 24.16
N GLN A 165 -9.73 2.25 23.13
CA GLN A 165 -11.20 2.29 23.15
C GLN A 165 -11.87 0.94 23.38
N VAL A 166 -11.13 -0.17 23.21
CA VAL A 166 -11.64 -1.54 23.42
C VAL A 166 -12.09 -1.77 24.87
N THR A 167 -13.06 -2.66 25.11
CA THR A 167 -13.55 -2.99 26.46
C THR A 167 -12.50 -3.76 27.26
N ALA A 168 -12.57 -3.69 28.60
CA ALA A 168 -11.64 -4.44 29.48
C ALA A 168 -11.70 -5.95 29.23
N GLU A 169 -12.91 -6.51 29.05
CA GLU A 169 -13.10 -7.94 28.76
C GLU A 169 -12.38 -8.38 27.48
N ALA A 170 -12.49 -7.59 26.41
CA ALA A 170 -11.79 -7.89 25.16
C ALA A 170 -10.26 -7.74 25.32
N ARG A 171 -9.78 -6.82 26.18
CA ARG A 171 -8.35 -6.71 26.50
C ARG A 171 -7.81 -7.93 27.21
N ASP A 172 -8.52 -8.46 28.21
CA ASP A 172 -8.11 -9.67 28.92
C ASP A 172 -7.97 -10.86 27.96
N VAL A 173 -8.92 -10.99 27.02
CA VAL A 173 -8.86 -12.03 25.96
C VAL A 173 -7.69 -11.78 25.00
N MET A 174 -7.41 -10.53 24.63
CA MET A 174 -6.25 -10.18 23.79
C MET A 174 -4.93 -10.54 24.49
N GLU A 175 -4.77 -10.25 25.78
CA GLU A 175 -3.57 -10.62 26.54
C GLU A 175 -3.35 -12.14 26.56
N ALA A 176 -4.42 -12.91 26.84
CA ALA A 176 -4.36 -14.37 26.79
C ALA A 176 -4.05 -14.90 25.39
N ALA A 177 -4.63 -14.30 24.34
CA ALA A 177 -4.33 -14.65 22.95
C ALA A 177 -2.86 -14.36 22.61
N MET A 178 -2.32 -13.21 23.03
CA MET A 178 -0.93 -12.84 22.81
C MET A 178 0.05 -13.78 23.53
N ALA A 179 -0.30 -14.26 24.73
CA ALA A 179 0.50 -15.29 25.41
C ALA A 179 0.59 -16.58 24.59
N SER A 180 -0.53 -17.07 24.03
CA SER A 180 -0.53 -18.22 23.12
C SER A 180 0.31 -17.95 21.86
N TRP A 181 0.20 -16.74 21.30
CA TRP A 181 0.90 -16.35 20.07
C TRP A 181 2.43 -16.32 20.20
N LYS A 182 2.97 -16.06 21.39
CA LYS A 182 4.42 -16.13 21.65
C LYS A 182 5.02 -17.53 21.39
N GLU A 183 4.18 -18.57 21.46
CA GLU A 183 4.58 -19.97 21.30
C GLU A 183 4.20 -20.57 19.94
N ARG A 184 3.14 -20.07 19.27
CA ARG A 184 2.63 -20.65 18.01
C ARG A 184 3.68 -20.68 16.91
N GLY A 185 3.91 -21.85 16.31
CA GLY A 185 4.83 -21.99 15.19
C GLY A 185 6.31 -21.84 15.55
N ARG A 186 6.64 -21.71 16.84
CA ARG A 186 8.03 -21.72 17.33
C ARG A 186 8.59 -23.14 17.29
N GLY A 187 9.86 -23.29 16.90
CA GLY A 187 10.51 -24.61 16.86
C GLY A 187 10.52 -25.27 18.25
N GLY A 188 10.02 -26.51 18.33
CA GLY A 188 9.88 -27.24 19.60
C GLY A 188 8.63 -26.90 20.41
N ALA A 189 7.78 -25.98 19.93
CA ALA A 189 6.52 -25.67 20.59
C ALA A 189 5.45 -26.75 20.41
N THR A 190 4.49 -26.74 21.32
CA THR A 190 3.32 -27.64 21.31
C THR A 190 2.27 -27.25 20.27
N LEU A 191 2.36 -26.04 19.70
CA LEU A 191 1.39 -25.51 18.73
C LEU A 191 2.06 -25.18 17.40
N ASN A 192 1.44 -25.64 16.32
CA ASN A 192 1.75 -25.19 14.97
C ASN A 192 1.31 -23.72 14.77
N LEU A 193 1.69 -23.12 13.64
CA LEU A 193 1.31 -21.73 13.33
C LEU A 193 -0.22 -21.54 13.27
N ASP A 194 -0.95 -22.56 12.81
CA ASP A 194 -2.41 -22.59 12.76
C ASP A 194 -3.10 -22.80 14.13
N GLY A 195 -2.31 -22.90 15.21
CA GLY A 195 -2.80 -23.14 16.56
C GLY A 195 -3.18 -24.60 16.83
N THR A 196 -3.00 -25.52 15.87
CA THR A 196 -3.22 -26.94 16.11
C THR A 196 -2.06 -27.57 16.89
N PRO A 197 -2.31 -28.65 17.66
CA PRO A 197 -1.24 -29.38 18.33
C PRO A 197 -0.16 -29.86 17.35
N SER A 198 1.09 -29.59 17.68
CA SER A 198 2.26 -30.04 16.94
C SER A 198 2.63 -31.47 17.35
N THR A 199 2.92 -32.32 16.36
CA THR A 199 3.37 -33.70 16.61
C THR A 199 4.77 -33.77 17.23
N THR A 200 5.56 -32.70 17.09
CA THR A 200 6.92 -32.60 17.64
C THR A 200 6.97 -32.12 19.09
N GLY A 201 5.87 -31.56 19.62
CA GLY A 201 5.81 -31.01 20.98
C GLY A 201 5.20 -31.96 22.02
N THR A 202 4.82 -33.19 21.64
CA THR A 202 4.16 -34.16 22.52
C THR A 202 5.11 -35.11 23.25
N THR A 203 6.42 -35.06 22.96
CA THR A 203 7.42 -36.00 23.48
C THR A 203 8.38 -35.40 24.51
N SER A 204 8.33 -34.09 24.75
CA SER A 204 9.09 -33.42 25.80
C SER A 204 8.14 -32.93 26.88
N ASP A 205 8.42 -33.25 28.15
CA ASP A 205 7.95 -32.44 29.28
C ASP A 205 8.13 -30.97 28.90
N GLY A 206 7.12 -30.11 29.13
CA GLY A 206 6.97 -28.74 28.58
C GLY A 206 8.08 -27.72 28.92
N ASP A 207 9.27 -28.20 29.28
CA ASP A 207 10.48 -27.51 29.69
C ASP A 207 11.46 -27.24 28.53
N GLY A 208 11.10 -27.62 27.29
CA GLY A 208 11.96 -27.53 26.10
C GLY A 208 11.89 -26.21 25.31
N LEU A 209 11.01 -25.28 25.69
CA LEU A 209 10.90 -23.98 25.02
C LEU A 209 12.05 -23.06 25.45
N LEU A 210 12.90 -22.70 24.49
CA LEU A 210 13.90 -21.66 24.72
C LEU A 210 13.20 -20.33 25.02
N PRO A 211 13.73 -19.52 25.96
CA PRO A 211 13.20 -18.18 26.21
C PRO A 211 13.23 -17.33 24.94
N LEU A 212 12.36 -16.33 24.88
CA LEU A 212 12.31 -15.37 23.79
C LEU A 212 13.67 -14.69 23.61
N GLY A 213 14.12 -14.58 22.36
CA GLY A 213 15.32 -13.85 22.02
C GLY A 213 15.17 -12.33 22.20
N PRO A 214 16.28 -11.58 22.14
CA PRO A 214 16.21 -10.13 22.23
C PRO A 214 15.37 -9.55 21.09
N GLY A 215 14.52 -8.58 21.43
CA GLY A 215 13.62 -7.93 20.49
C GLY A 215 12.38 -8.74 20.10
N GLU A 216 12.24 -10.01 20.51
CA GLU A 216 11.05 -10.82 20.20
C GLU A 216 9.89 -10.46 21.13
N TRP A 217 8.74 -10.05 20.57
CA TRP A 217 7.50 -9.77 21.32
C TRP A 217 7.63 -8.73 22.45
N MET A 218 8.49 -7.73 22.25
CA MET A 218 8.67 -6.63 23.21
C MET A 218 7.46 -5.71 23.28
N GLU A 219 6.76 -5.50 22.16
CA GLU A 219 5.66 -4.53 22.03
C GLU A 219 4.47 -5.15 21.27
N PRO A 220 3.80 -6.18 21.83
CA PRO A 220 2.66 -6.82 21.18
C PRO A 220 1.48 -5.83 21.05
N LEU A 221 0.85 -5.78 19.88
CA LEU A 221 -0.28 -4.86 19.60
C LEU A 221 -1.65 -5.42 20.04
N GLY A 222 -1.69 -6.57 20.70
CA GLY A 222 -2.95 -7.24 21.13
C GLY A 222 -3.60 -8.11 20.04
N LEU A 223 -3.21 -7.97 18.78
CA LEU A 223 -3.66 -8.79 17.65
C LEU A 223 -2.47 -9.27 16.82
N PRO A 224 -2.54 -10.46 16.19
CA PRO A 224 -1.49 -10.91 15.27
C PRO A 224 -1.43 -10.00 14.04
N MET A 225 -0.23 -9.61 13.63
CA MET A 225 0.01 -8.66 12.54
C MET A 225 0.82 -9.28 11.41
N CYS A 226 0.46 -8.96 10.18
CA CYS A 226 1.21 -9.29 8.98
C CYS A 226 1.46 -8.02 8.16
N VAL A 227 2.69 -7.80 7.73
CA VAL A 227 3.03 -6.75 6.76
C VAL A 227 3.20 -7.38 5.38
N VAL A 228 2.51 -6.82 4.38
CA VAL A 228 2.55 -7.29 2.99
C VAL A 228 3.10 -6.18 2.11
N CYS A 229 4.32 -6.36 1.60
CA CYS A 229 4.93 -5.44 0.64
C CYS A 229 4.57 -5.86 -0.78
N GLN A 230 3.64 -5.13 -1.38
CA GLN A 230 3.13 -5.38 -2.72
C GLN A 230 4.07 -4.84 -3.80
N ASN A 231 3.82 -5.27 -5.03
CA ASN A 231 4.55 -4.85 -6.22
C ASN A 231 6.06 -5.13 -6.20
N ALA A 232 6.50 -6.28 -5.67
CA ALA A 232 7.92 -6.65 -5.62
C ALA A 232 8.62 -6.66 -7.00
N GLN A 233 7.87 -6.75 -8.11
CA GLN A 233 8.41 -6.54 -9.46
C GLN A 233 9.06 -5.15 -9.66
N LYS A 234 8.68 -4.13 -8.87
CA LYS A 234 9.28 -2.79 -8.92
C LYS A 234 10.72 -2.76 -8.38
N MET A 235 11.18 -3.81 -7.67
CA MET A 235 12.59 -3.93 -7.27
C MET A 235 13.52 -3.92 -8.49
N GLU A 236 13.09 -4.51 -9.62
CA GLU A 236 13.85 -4.48 -10.87
C GLU A 236 14.00 -3.06 -11.43
N PHE A 237 12.98 -2.21 -11.26
CA PHE A 237 13.06 -0.80 -11.62
C PHE A 237 14.05 -0.05 -10.73
N LEU A 238 14.04 -0.28 -9.41
CA LEU A 238 15.01 0.34 -8.49
C LEU A 238 16.45 -0.04 -8.84
N GLU A 239 16.70 -1.29 -9.21
CA GLU A 239 18.04 -1.74 -9.63
C GLU A 239 18.48 -1.06 -10.95
N LYS A 240 17.60 -1.04 -11.96
CA LYS A 240 17.94 -0.55 -13.30
C LYS A 240 17.98 0.97 -13.41
N SER A 241 17.05 1.66 -12.75
CA SER A 241 16.85 3.10 -12.90
C SER A 241 17.45 3.91 -11.75
N MET A 242 17.52 3.34 -10.54
CA MET A 242 17.97 4.05 -9.34
C MET A 242 19.31 3.53 -8.80
N GLY A 243 19.91 2.53 -9.47
CA GLY A 243 21.24 2.02 -9.13
C GLY A 243 21.30 1.14 -7.89
N TRP A 244 20.16 0.75 -7.32
CA TRP A 244 20.10 -0.13 -6.16
C TRP A 244 20.81 -1.46 -6.42
N LYS A 245 21.44 -2.00 -5.38
CA LYS A 245 22.17 -3.27 -5.37
C LYS A 245 21.56 -4.23 -4.35
N GLU A 246 21.97 -5.49 -4.40
CA GLU A 246 21.50 -6.51 -3.46
C GLU A 246 21.61 -6.10 -1.99
N PRO A 247 22.74 -5.50 -1.53
CA PRO A 247 22.84 -5.02 -0.15
C PRO A 247 21.82 -3.95 0.24
N ASP A 248 21.31 -3.16 -0.72
CA ASP A 248 20.28 -2.17 -0.45
C ASP A 248 18.93 -2.85 -0.17
N PHE A 249 18.58 -3.86 -0.96
CA PHE A 249 17.38 -4.68 -0.70
C PHE A 249 17.49 -5.46 0.62
N ASP A 250 18.68 -5.99 0.92
CA ASP A 250 18.94 -6.66 2.21
C ASP A 250 18.79 -5.69 3.38
N THR A 251 19.28 -4.45 3.24
CA THR A 251 19.18 -3.44 4.30
C THR A 251 17.71 -3.08 4.55
N VAL A 252 16.89 -2.87 3.51
CA VAL A 252 15.45 -2.67 3.66
C VAL A 252 14.81 -3.84 4.43
N LEU A 253 15.15 -5.06 4.05
CA LEU A 253 14.62 -6.27 4.68
C LEU A 253 15.08 -6.39 6.15
N GLN A 254 16.32 -6.02 6.46
CA GLN A 254 16.86 -6.02 7.83
C GLN A 254 16.13 -5.02 8.74
N TYR A 255 15.86 -3.81 8.25
CA TYR A 255 15.05 -2.82 8.98
C TYR A 255 13.65 -3.34 9.27
N LEU A 256 12.93 -3.81 8.23
CA LEU A 256 11.58 -4.35 8.40
C LEU A 256 11.54 -5.51 9.38
N ARG A 257 12.43 -6.50 9.22
CA ARG A 257 12.50 -7.66 10.11
C ARG A 257 12.77 -7.25 11.56
N THR A 258 13.64 -6.25 11.78
CA THR A 258 13.98 -5.78 13.12
C THR A 258 12.80 -5.12 13.83
N VAL A 259 12.08 -4.22 13.13
CA VAL A 259 10.91 -3.54 13.74
C VAL A 259 9.74 -4.49 13.93
N LEU A 260 9.50 -5.40 12.98
CA LEU A 260 8.40 -6.36 13.05
C LEU A 260 8.61 -7.46 14.10
N LEU A 261 9.87 -7.80 14.39
CA LEU A 261 10.21 -8.76 15.45
C LEU A 261 9.68 -8.30 16.82
N ARG A 262 9.72 -6.99 17.11
CA ARG A 262 9.20 -6.41 18.35
C ARG A 262 7.71 -6.64 18.54
N HIS A 263 6.96 -6.66 17.43
CA HIS A 263 5.52 -6.87 17.43
C HIS A 263 5.11 -8.34 17.22
N GLY A 264 6.07 -9.26 17.03
CA GLY A 264 5.79 -10.66 16.70
C GLY A 264 5.13 -10.84 15.32
N ALA A 265 5.30 -9.87 14.42
CA ALA A 265 4.59 -9.82 13.15
C ALA A 265 5.27 -10.65 12.06
N SER A 266 4.49 -11.08 11.07
CA SER A 266 5.01 -11.69 9.83
C SER A 266 5.27 -10.65 8.74
N LEU A 267 6.15 -11.00 7.79
CA LEU A 267 6.46 -10.19 6.62
C LEU A 267 6.35 -11.03 5.35
N MET A 268 5.73 -10.48 4.31
CA MET A 268 5.64 -11.13 3.00
C MET A 268 5.77 -10.13 1.86
N TYR A 269 6.47 -10.51 0.80
CA TYR A 269 6.46 -9.78 -0.46
C TYR A 269 5.51 -10.45 -1.45
N THR A 270 4.76 -9.64 -2.18
CA THR A 270 3.89 -10.12 -3.25
C THR A 270 4.21 -9.42 -4.56
N SER A 271 4.08 -10.17 -5.64
CA SER A 271 4.25 -9.70 -7.01
C SER A 271 3.05 -10.15 -7.83
N GLN A 272 2.57 -9.30 -8.73
CA GLN A 272 1.39 -9.56 -9.56
C GLN A 272 1.51 -10.86 -10.37
N ASN A 273 2.72 -11.23 -10.76
CA ASN A 273 2.99 -12.34 -11.67
C ASN A 273 3.43 -13.63 -10.95
N THR A 274 3.53 -13.62 -9.62
CA THR A 274 4.06 -14.76 -8.86
C THR A 274 3.07 -15.23 -7.81
N MET A 275 2.82 -16.54 -7.77
CA MET A 275 2.01 -17.15 -6.72
C MET A 275 2.72 -16.98 -5.37
N SER A 276 2.08 -16.29 -4.43
CA SER A 276 2.59 -16.07 -3.08
C SER A 276 2.13 -17.18 -2.13
N GLN A 277 2.75 -17.25 -0.95
CA GLN A 277 2.27 -18.08 0.16
C GLN A 277 1.26 -17.32 1.05
N LEU A 278 0.70 -16.20 0.56
CA LEU A 278 -0.18 -15.31 1.32
C LEU A 278 -1.41 -16.02 1.89
N PRO A 279 -2.13 -16.88 1.13
CA PRO A 279 -3.26 -17.62 1.69
C PRO A 279 -2.82 -18.54 2.83
N VAL A 280 -1.72 -19.27 2.65
CA VAL A 280 -1.20 -20.19 3.68
C VAL A 280 -0.86 -19.45 4.96
N LEU A 281 -0.16 -18.32 4.87
CA LEU A 281 0.23 -17.51 6.03
C LEU A 281 -1.00 -16.94 6.75
N LEU A 282 -1.90 -16.27 6.03
CA LEU A 282 -3.05 -15.60 6.66
C LEU A 282 -4.10 -16.59 7.17
N HIS A 283 -4.36 -17.68 6.44
CA HIS A 283 -5.30 -18.70 6.91
C HIS A 283 -4.76 -19.40 8.17
N SER A 284 -3.46 -19.73 8.19
CA SER A 284 -2.82 -20.24 9.41
C SER A 284 -2.89 -19.21 10.55
N THR A 285 -2.65 -17.93 10.25
CA THR A 285 -2.73 -16.87 11.26
C THR A 285 -4.13 -16.76 11.88
N LEU A 286 -5.18 -16.95 11.08
CA LEU A 286 -6.57 -16.97 11.56
C LEU A 286 -6.97 -18.29 12.24
N GLY A 287 -6.05 -19.25 12.36
CA GLY A 287 -6.31 -20.59 12.88
C GLY A 287 -7.21 -21.45 11.98
N ILE A 288 -7.24 -21.14 10.68
CA ILE A 288 -7.97 -21.92 9.68
C ILE A 288 -7.06 -23.06 9.23
N THR A 289 -7.45 -24.29 9.56
CA THR A 289 -6.66 -25.49 9.26
C THR A 289 -7.39 -26.36 8.25
N SER A 290 -6.71 -26.71 7.16
CA SER A 290 -7.21 -27.72 6.21
C SER A 290 -7.26 -29.10 6.86
N LEU A 291 -8.38 -29.82 6.66
CA LEU A 291 -8.55 -31.18 7.16
C LEU A 291 -7.88 -32.22 6.24
N LEU A 292 -7.60 -31.82 5.00
CA LEU A 292 -7.07 -32.70 3.95
C LEU A 292 -5.58 -32.49 3.68
N LYS A 293 -5.10 -31.23 3.73
CA LYS A 293 -3.73 -30.88 3.35
C LYS A 293 -3.15 -29.78 4.23
N ARG A 294 -2.21 -30.14 5.09
CA ARG A 294 -1.42 -29.16 5.86
C ARG A 294 -0.14 -28.84 5.10
N LEU A 295 -0.13 -27.72 4.40
CA LEU A 295 1.08 -27.24 3.72
C LEU A 295 1.89 -26.38 4.71
N PRO A 296 3.13 -26.78 5.07
CA PRO A 296 3.95 -25.95 5.93
C PRO A 296 4.37 -24.68 5.19
N LEU A 297 4.34 -23.55 5.89
CA LEU A 297 4.84 -22.28 5.38
C LEU A 297 6.36 -22.40 5.18
N LYS A 298 6.85 -22.06 3.98
CA LYS A 298 8.28 -22.06 3.68
C LYS A 298 8.82 -20.65 3.82
N HIS A 299 9.63 -20.43 4.84
CA HIS A 299 10.32 -19.16 5.05
C HIS A 299 11.36 -18.94 3.95
N ASN A 300 11.50 -17.70 3.51
CA ASN A 300 12.49 -17.30 2.54
C ASN A 300 12.95 -15.87 2.83
N VAL A 301 14.26 -15.70 2.99
CA VAL A 301 14.92 -14.39 3.12
C VAL A 301 16.01 -14.21 2.07
N ILE A 302 16.12 -15.13 1.11
CA ILE A 302 17.22 -15.19 0.14
C ILE A 302 16.73 -14.74 -1.23
N ASP A 303 15.62 -15.31 -1.73
CA ASP A 303 15.04 -14.82 -2.99
C ASP A 303 14.32 -13.49 -2.74
N ARG A 304 14.99 -12.39 -3.07
CA ARG A 304 14.60 -11.01 -2.72
C ARG A 304 13.17 -10.61 -3.14
N ASP A 305 12.62 -11.22 -4.18
CA ASP A 305 11.27 -10.95 -4.71
C ASP A 305 10.19 -11.85 -4.09
N LYS A 306 10.57 -12.83 -3.26
CA LYS A 306 9.69 -13.85 -2.67
C LYS A 306 9.87 -13.99 -1.17
N ILE A 307 10.12 -12.87 -0.49
CA ILE A 307 10.36 -12.86 0.95
C ILE A 307 9.13 -13.38 1.69
N VAL A 308 9.37 -14.30 2.63
CA VAL A 308 8.37 -14.86 3.55
C VAL A 308 9.04 -15.04 4.91
N VAL A 309 8.65 -14.23 5.87
CA VAL A 309 9.06 -14.34 7.27
C VAL A 309 7.81 -14.62 8.09
N ALA A 310 7.76 -15.79 8.72
CA ALA A 310 6.62 -16.17 9.54
C ALA A 310 6.77 -15.60 10.97
N PRO A 311 5.67 -15.51 11.74
CA PRO A 311 5.76 -15.22 13.16
C PRO A 311 6.64 -16.29 13.84
N ASN A 312 7.39 -15.89 14.86
CA ASN A 312 8.27 -16.77 15.67
C ASN A 312 9.40 -17.50 14.91
N TRP A 313 9.65 -17.19 13.63
CA TRP A 313 10.77 -17.78 12.89
C TRP A 313 12.06 -16.96 13.00
N ASP A 314 11.94 -15.63 13.05
CA ASP A 314 13.08 -14.73 12.94
C ASP A 314 13.82 -14.51 14.27
N SER A 315 15.03 -13.94 14.21
CA SER A 315 15.80 -13.50 15.39
C SER A 315 16.91 -12.54 14.98
N TRP A 316 17.44 -11.73 15.92
CA TRP A 316 18.57 -10.82 15.62
C TRP A 316 19.76 -11.52 14.97
N GLY A 317 20.07 -12.75 15.39
CA GLY A 317 21.13 -13.56 14.77
C GLY A 317 20.89 -13.81 13.27
N LYS A 318 19.65 -14.12 12.88
CA LYS A 318 19.28 -14.32 11.46
C LYS A 318 19.21 -13.02 10.68
N ILE A 319 18.90 -11.90 11.33
CA ILE A 319 18.83 -10.59 10.69
C ILE A 319 20.23 -10.09 10.36
N ARG A 320 21.17 -10.20 11.30
CA ARG A 320 22.55 -9.70 11.15
C ARG A 320 23.34 -10.40 10.04
N ILE A 321 23.04 -11.67 9.72
CA ILE A 321 23.79 -12.45 8.72
C ILE A 321 23.35 -12.19 7.26
N LEU A 322 22.27 -11.45 7.04
CA LEU A 322 21.73 -11.25 5.68
C LEU A 322 22.59 -10.26 4.86
N GLY A 323 22.91 -9.10 5.46
CA GLY A 323 23.69 -8.04 4.82
C GLY A 323 25.04 -7.77 5.51
N GLY A 324 25.63 -6.61 5.21
CA GLY A 324 26.90 -6.15 5.78
C GLY A 324 26.81 -5.77 7.27
N ILE A 325 27.42 -4.64 7.65
CA ILE A 325 27.39 -4.16 9.03
C ILE A 325 26.01 -3.57 9.32
N PHE A 326 25.11 -4.35 9.94
CA PHE A 326 23.79 -3.92 10.38
C PHE A 326 23.63 -4.10 11.89
N ASP A 327 23.28 -3.01 12.58
CA ASP A 327 23.05 -3.02 14.02
C ASP A 327 21.56 -3.16 14.35
N ALA A 328 21.10 -4.41 14.46
CA ALA A 328 19.72 -4.71 14.83
C ALA A 328 19.33 -4.18 16.22
N GLU A 329 20.28 -4.02 17.14
CA GLU A 329 19.99 -3.53 18.49
C GLU A 329 19.74 -2.03 18.46
N LEU A 330 20.57 -1.27 17.73
CA LEU A 330 20.37 0.16 17.52
C LEU A 330 19.02 0.45 16.87
N VAL A 331 18.69 -0.24 15.77
CA VAL A 331 17.41 -0.06 15.07
C VAL A 331 16.24 -0.46 15.96
N SER A 332 16.36 -1.56 16.71
CA SER A 332 15.30 -2.00 17.63
C SER A 332 15.04 -0.98 18.75
N ARG A 333 16.08 -0.35 19.30
CA ARG A 333 15.95 0.69 20.33
C ARG A 333 15.40 2.00 19.74
N GLY A 334 15.87 2.44 18.58
CA GLY A 334 15.33 3.62 17.91
C GLY A 334 13.83 3.48 17.63
N TRP A 335 13.41 2.28 17.20
CA TRP A 335 11.99 1.99 16.98
C TRP A 335 11.15 2.03 18.25
N GLU A 336 11.71 1.56 19.38
CA GLU A 336 11.04 1.63 20.68
C GLU A 336 10.73 3.07 21.11
N GLU A 337 11.62 4.00 20.78
CA GLU A 337 11.42 5.40 21.09
C GLU A 337 10.45 6.06 20.11
N ASP A 338 10.51 5.68 18.82
CA ASP A 338 9.61 6.17 17.79
C ASP A 338 8.14 5.83 18.11
N ILE A 339 7.84 4.58 18.47
CA ILE A 339 6.46 4.17 18.78
C ILE A 339 5.90 4.83 20.05
N LYS A 340 6.77 5.24 21.00
CA LYS A 340 6.35 5.93 22.23
C LYS A 340 6.01 7.41 22.01
N LEU A 341 6.22 7.93 20.79
CA LEU A 341 5.85 9.30 20.46
C LEU A 341 4.33 9.49 20.54
N PRO A 342 3.85 10.61 21.13
CA PRO A 342 2.43 10.92 21.18
C PRO A 342 1.77 10.91 19.79
N ALA A 343 0.53 10.44 19.72
CA ALA A 343 -0.22 10.47 18.47
C ALA A 343 -0.32 11.90 17.90
N GLY A 344 -0.07 12.04 16.60
CA GLY A 344 -0.03 13.34 15.91
C GLY A 344 1.31 14.08 16.04
N SER A 345 2.33 13.46 16.65
CA SER A 345 3.71 13.96 16.60
C SER A 345 4.20 14.07 15.16
N LYS A 346 5.12 15.02 14.93
CA LYS A 346 5.83 15.09 13.66
C LYS A 346 6.72 13.86 13.49
N VAL A 347 6.94 13.47 12.24
CA VAL A 347 7.84 12.38 11.89
C VAL A 347 9.25 12.77 12.33
N PRO A 348 9.96 11.92 13.11
CA PRO A 348 11.33 12.20 13.52
C PRO A 348 12.26 12.37 12.32
N THR A 349 13.16 13.34 12.41
CA THR A 349 14.20 13.61 11.41
C THR A 349 15.59 13.53 12.03
N LEU A 350 16.62 13.41 11.20
CA LEU A 350 18.00 13.35 11.69
C LEU A 350 18.42 14.66 12.38
N GLU A 351 17.82 15.80 12.00
CA GLU A 351 18.06 17.09 12.65
C GLU A 351 17.57 17.10 14.10
N ASP A 352 16.44 16.44 14.37
CA ASP A 352 15.91 16.30 15.73
C ASP A 352 16.87 15.50 16.62
N ASP A 353 17.42 14.39 16.09
CA ASP A 353 18.38 13.55 16.80
C ASP A 353 19.68 14.32 17.17
N VAL A 354 20.14 15.22 16.29
CA VAL A 354 21.33 16.07 16.54
C VAL A 354 21.03 17.14 17.60
N GLN A 355 19.87 17.79 17.51
CA GLN A 355 19.45 18.81 18.48
C GLN A 355 19.29 18.22 19.88
N ASP A 356 18.69 17.02 19.98
CA ASP A 356 18.53 16.31 21.25
C ASP A 356 19.89 15.93 21.87
N ALA A 357 20.87 15.54 21.04
CA ALA A 357 22.22 15.22 21.49
C ALA A 357 23.02 16.45 21.99
N GLU A 358 22.76 17.64 21.46
CA GLU A 358 23.44 18.89 21.83
C GLU A 358 22.77 19.62 23.02
N SER A 359 21.55 19.24 23.39
CA SER A 359 20.79 19.88 24.48
C SER A 359 21.41 19.59 25.87
N PRO A 360 21.61 20.62 26.74
CA PRO A 360 22.11 20.40 28.10
C PRO A 360 21.09 19.62 28.95
N GLN A 361 21.53 18.54 29.60
CA GLN A 361 20.70 17.72 30.49
C GLN A 361 20.26 18.51 31.73
N GLU A 362 19.19 19.30 31.64
CA GLU A 362 18.68 20.05 32.79
C GLU A 362 17.77 19.21 33.71
N ASN A 363 17.23 18.07 33.27
CA ASN A 363 16.24 17.32 34.04
C ASN A 363 16.29 15.80 33.88
N GLY A 364 17.41 15.11 34.16
CA GLY A 364 17.47 13.67 34.51
C GLY A 364 16.78 12.62 33.60
N HIS A 365 16.17 13.03 32.50
CA HIS A 365 15.49 12.22 31.51
C HIS A 365 16.56 11.74 30.54
N ALA A 366 16.58 10.43 30.30
CA ALA A 366 17.51 9.81 29.36
C ALA A 366 17.43 10.53 28.02
N THR A 367 18.60 10.90 27.48
CA THR A 367 18.72 11.44 26.12
C THR A 367 18.03 10.46 25.18
N ARG A 368 17.07 10.95 24.39
CA ARG A 368 16.43 10.15 23.35
C ARG A 368 17.51 9.59 22.44
N GLY A 369 17.52 8.28 22.24
CA GLY A 369 18.37 7.62 21.27
C GLY A 369 17.98 8.01 19.83
N PRO A 370 18.82 7.64 18.86
CA PRO A 370 18.56 8.02 17.48
C PRO A 370 17.35 7.26 16.93
N SER A 371 16.46 7.97 16.24
CA SER A 371 15.23 7.41 15.69
C SER A 371 15.52 6.37 14.60
N ALA A 372 14.79 5.25 14.61
CA ALA A 372 14.91 4.24 13.56
C ALA A 372 14.26 4.73 12.26
N ILE A 373 13.16 5.49 12.35
CA ILE A 373 12.52 6.14 11.20
C ILE A 373 13.49 7.13 10.56
N ALA A 374 14.07 8.04 11.35
CA ALA A 374 14.99 9.06 10.83
C ALA A 374 16.21 8.43 10.14
N GLN A 375 16.83 7.42 10.76
CA GLN A 375 17.96 6.68 10.17
C GLN A 375 17.58 5.98 8.86
N TYR A 376 16.41 5.33 8.83
CA TYR A 376 15.94 4.62 7.65
C TYR A 376 15.65 5.56 6.50
N GLU A 377 14.94 6.67 6.72
CA GLU A 377 14.58 7.62 5.66
C GLU A 377 15.78 8.43 5.17
N TYR A 378 16.73 8.71 6.07
CA TYR A 378 17.98 9.36 5.68
C TYR A 378 18.79 8.50 4.69
N TRP A 379 18.83 7.18 4.94
CA TRP A 379 19.52 6.21 4.09
C TRP A 379 18.71 5.86 2.83
N CYS A 380 17.44 5.46 2.98
CA CYS A 380 16.53 5.11 1.91
C CYS A 380 15.76 6.36 1.47
N ARG A 381 16.32 7.13 0.55
CA ARG A 381 15.68 8.36 0.02
C ARG A 381 14.64 8.07 -1.05
N ASP A 382 13.76 9.04 -1.30
CA ASP A 382 12.72 8.93 -2.33
C ASP A 382 13.34 8.68 -3.71
N PRO A 383 13.04 7.57 -4.40
CA PRO A 383 13.55 7.31 -5.73
C PRO A 383 13.09 8.33 -6.78
N ASN A 384 11.99 9.05 -6.55
CA ASN A 384 11.51 10.09 -7.46
C ASN A 384 12.10 11.48 -7.20
N SER A 385 12.93 11.64 -6.16
CA SER A 385 13.58 12.92 -5.81
C SER A 385 14.69 13.37 -6.78
N GLY A 386 14.75 12.79 -7.97
CA GLY A 386 15.82 12.95 -8.96
C GLY A 386 16.30 14.39 -9.16
N GLY A 387 17.60 14.56 -9.43
CA GLY A 387 18.28 15.84 -9.65
C GLY A 387 18.40 16.70 -8.39
N LEU A 388 17.28 17.01 -7.74
CA LEU A 388 17.22 17.87 -6.56
C LEU A 388 17.92 17.23 -5.36
N ALA A 389 17.72 15.93 -5.12
CA ALA A 389 18.42 15.22 -4.03
C ALA A 389 19.94 15.09 -4.26
N VAL A 390 20.39 15.06 -5.52
CA VAL A 390 21.84 15.08 -5.87
C VAL A 390 22.43 16.46 -5.61
N VAL A 391 21.69 17.52 -5.95
CA VAL A 391 22.06 18.90 -5.65
C VAL A 391 22.07 19.15 -4.13
N GLU A 392 21.07 18.66 -3.40
CA GLU A 392 20.95 18.76 -1.95
C GLU A 392 22.04 17.96 -1.22
N SER A 393 22.44 16.79 -1.73
CA SER A 393 23.57 16.01 -1.19
C SER A 393 24.93 16.65 -1.51
N ALA A 394 25.03 17.40 -2.60
CA ALA A 394 26.24 18.14 -2.97
C ALA A 394 26.34 19.51 -2.28
N MET A 395 25.23 20.03 -1.76
CA MET A 395 25.15 21.29 -1.02
C MET A 395 25.04 20.98 0.47
N SER A 396 26.17 20.90 1.17
CA SER A 396 26.25 20.70 2.62
C SER A 396 25.71 21.86 3.46
N ASP A 397 24.96 22.80 2.88
CA ASP A 397 24.67 24.09 3.48
C ASP A 397 23.24 24.56 3.20
N GLY A 398 22.26 23.65 3.37
CA GLY A 398 20.84 23.91 3.70
C GLY A 398 20.06 24.95 2.88
N SER A 399 20.62 25.50 1.82
CA SER A 399 20.05 26.55 1.01
C SER A 399 19.09 25.90 0.03
N ALA A 400 17.86 25.67 0.48
CA ALA A 400 16.75 25.34 -0.39
C ALA A 400 16.74 26.30 -1.60
N VAL A 401 16.86 25.76 -2.82
CA VAL A 401 16.67 26.51 -4.07
C VAL A 401 15.17 26.71 -4.27
N GLY A 402 14.54 27.38 -3.31
CA GLY A 402 13.17 27.84 -3.36
C GLY A 402 13.20 29.34 -3.20
N VAL A 403 12.77 30.07 -4.24
CA VAL A 403 12.48 31.49 -4.07
C VAL A 403 11.13 31.57 -3.37
N GLU A 404 11.10 32.06 -2.13
CA GLU A 404 9.84 32.40 -1.48
C GLU A 404 9.09 33.40 -2.38
N SER A 405 7.95 32.98 -2.91
CA SER A 405 7.07 33.90 -3.65
C SER A 405 6.54 34.93 -2.67
N GLU A 406 6.65 36.21 -3.03
CA GLU A 406 6.00 37.28 -2.26
C GLU A 406 4.48 37.02 -2.15
N TYR A 407 3.89 37.43 -1.03
CA TYR A 407 2.46 37.29 -0.81
C TYR A 407 1.69 38.11 -1.87
N PRO A 408 0.67 37.55 -2.55
CA PRO A 408 0.02 38.22 -3.68
C PRO A 408 -0.52 39.61 -3.35
N GLN A 409 -1.03 39.83 -2.14
CA GLN A 409 -1.56 41.15 -1.74
C GLN A 409 -0.47 42.20 -1.61
N ASP A 410 0.72 41.84 -1.13
CA ASP A 410 1.84 42.77 -1.00
C ASP A 410 2.36 43.18 -2.38
N PHE A 411 2.39 42.23 -3.32
CA PHE A 411 2.70 42.51 -4.71
C PHE A 411 1.66 43.46 -5.33
N PHE A 412 0.36 43.18 -5.17
CA PHE A 412 -0.70 44.03 -5.72
C PHE A 412 -0.70 45.43 -5.10
N GLU A 413 -0.44 45.57 -3.80
CA GLU A 413 -0.36 46.88 -3.15
C GLU A 413 0.81 47.71 -3.72
N ARG A 414 1.96 47.08 -3.95
CA ARG A 414 3.11 47.74 -4.61
C ARG A 414 2.76 48.16 -6.03
N GLN A 415 2.13 47.29 -6.82
CA GLN A 415 1.72 47.63 -8.18
C GLN A 415 0.66 48.73 -8.22
N LEU A 416 -0.28 48.73 -7.28
CA LEU A 416 -1.31 49.76 -7.16
C LEU A 416 -0.71 51.14 -6.89
N LYS A 417 0.29 51.23 -6.00
CA LYS A 417 1.04 52.48 -5.75
C LYS A 417 1.76 52.98 -7.00
N ILE A 418 2.35 52.08 -7.79
CA ILE A 418 3.01 52.43 -9.06
C ILE A 418 1.96 52.97 -10.06
N LEU A 419 0.79 52.32 -10.12
CA LEU A 419 -0.29 52.68 -11.04
C LEU A 419 -0.95 54.02 -10.68
N GLU A 420 -1.14 54.30 -9.39
CA GLU A 420 -1.59 55.59 -8.89
C GLU A 420 -0.57 56.70 -9.15
N ALA A 421 0.73 56.41 -8.98
CA ALA A 421 1.79 57.35 -9.34
C ALA A 421 1.79 57.66 -10.85
N PHE A 422 1.53 56.66 -11.70
CA PHE A 422 1.36 56.87 -13.15
C PHE A 422 0.10 57.68 -13.48
N ARG A 423 -1.02 57.39 -12.80
CA ARG A 423 -2.29 58.12 -12.99
C ARG A 423 -2.17 59.59 -12.58
N SER A 424 -1.45 59.88 -11.50
CA SER A 424 -1.20 61.26 -11.05
C SER A 424 -0.26 62.06 -11.97
N LYS A 425 0.57 61.37 -12.75
CA LYS A 425 1.49 61.96 -13.73
C LYS A 425 0.90 62.04 -15.14
N ALA A 426 -0.26 61.42 -15.39
CA ALA A 426 -0.96 61.54 -16.66
C ALA A 426 -1.64 62.92 -16.75
N PRO A 427 -1.35 63.74 -17.77
CA PRO A 427 -1.98 65.06 -17.89
C PRO A 427 -3.48 64.89 -18.21
N GLU A 428 -4.34 65.57 -17.43
CA GLU A 428 -5.75 65.71 -17.75
C GLU A 428 -5.93 66.39 -19.12
N LYS A 429 -6.33 65.62 -20.13
CA LYS A 429 -7.02 66.16 -21.31
C LYS A 429 -8.44 65.62 -21.35
N ALA A 430 -9.31 66.49 -20.83
CA ALA A 430 -10.69 66.77 -21.19
C ALA A 430 -11.47 65.76 -22.07
N THR A 431 -12.58 65.32 -21.49
CA THR A 431 -13.90 65.14 -22.11
C THR A 431 -14.18 66.03 -23.32
N GLU A 432 -14.57 65.43 -24.46
CA GLU A 432 -15.79 65.83 -25.19
C GLU A 432 -16.26 64.74 -26.17
N ASN A 433 -17.58 64.61 -26.27
CA ASN A 433 -18.33 63.59 -27.00
C ASN A 433 -18.12 63.63 -28.52
N THR A 434 -17.97 62.46 -29.14
CA THR A 434 -18.60 62.16 -30.43
C THR A 434 -18.72 60.65 -30.62
N THR A 435 -19.96 60.18 -30.63
CA THR A 435 -20.36 58.83 -31.05
C THR A 435 -20.07 58.62 -32.54
N SER A 436 -19.16 57.72 -32.87
CA SER A 436 -19.18 57.03 -34.17
C SER A 436 -18.54 55.64 -34.05
N THR A 437 -19.40 54.65 -34.24
CA THR A 437 -19.15 53.21 -34.38
C THR A 437 -18.13 52.85 -35.46
N GLY A 438 -17.17 51.99 -35.13
CA GLY A 438 -16.34 51.23 -36.08
C GLY A 438 -15.07 50.66 -35.42
N PRO A 439 -14.80 49.34 -35.47
CA PRO A 439 -13.61 48.78 -34.83
C PRO A 439 -12.41 48.98 -35.77
N ARG A 440 -11.57 49.99 -35.47
CA ARG A 440 -10.21 50.03 -35.99
C ARG A 440 -9.28 49.40 -34.96
N ARG A 441 -8.70 48.27 -35.35
CA ARG A 441 -7.57 47.61 -34.68
C ARG A 441 -6.47 48.64 -34.43
N SER A 442 -6.11 48.83 -33.16
CA SER A 442 -4.86 49.46 -32.75
C SER A 442 -3.79 48.37 -32.62
N ASP A 443 -2.74 48.45 -33.43
CA ASP A 443 -1.52 47.67 -33.25
C ASP A 443 -0.88 47.97 -31.88
N PRO A 444 -0.43 46.97 -31.11
CA PRO A 444 0.41 47.20 -29.95
C PRO A 444 1.86 47.35 -30.41
N ALA A 445 2.34 48.59 -30.44
CA ALA A 445 3.77 48.87 -30.46
C ALA A 445 4.32 48.83 -29.03
N ASP A 446 5.44 48.11 -28.86
CA ASP A 446 6.34 48.08 -27.70
C ASP A 446 5.86 47.42 -26.40
N GLU A 447 5.57 46.12 -26.47
CA GLU A 447 6.01 45.20 -25.41
C GLU A 447 7.30 44.53 -25.87
N LYS A 448 8.44 44.92 -25.31
CA LYS A 448 9.68 44.11 -25.41
C LYS A 448 9.42 42.79 -24.70
N SER A 449 8.98 41.82 -25.49
CA SER A 449 8.72 40.45 -25.09
C SER A 449 9.93 39.88 -24.35
N VAL A 450 9.66 39.20 -23.24
CA VAL A 450 10.61 38.46 -22.40
C VAL A 450 11.41 37.41 -23.21
N ASN A 451 10.99 37.12 -24.45
CA ASN A 451 11.66 36.22 -25.38
C ASN A 451 13.08 36.66 -25.82
N ASP A 452 13.44 37.95 -25.75
CA ASP A 452 14.76 38.40 -26.23
C ASP A 452 15.93 38.08 -25.27
N HIS A 453 15.66 37.54 -24.06
CA HIS A 453 16.68 37.22 -23.05
C HIS A 453 16.89 35.71 -22.81
N ILE A 454 16.16 34.85 -23.51
CA ILE A 454 16.30 33.40 -23.40
C ILE A 454 17.06 32.93 -24.65
N GLY A 455 18.23 32.33 -24.45
CA GLY A 455 18.99 31.73 -25.55
C GLY A 455 18.22 30.57 -26.20
N PRO A 456 18.52 30.21 -27.47
CA PRO A 456 17.77 29.21 -28.22
C PRO A 456 17.75 27.86 -27.49
N VAL A 457 16.55 27.34 -27.26
CA VAL A 457 16.34 26.07 -26.54
C VAL A 457 16.58 24.92 -27.53
N GLN A 458 17.72 24.26 -27.39
CA GLN A 458 18.10 23.12 -28.23
C GLN A 458 17.86 21.79 -27.52
N PHE A 459 17.13 20.89 -28.16
CA PHE A 459 16.91 19.53 -27.67
C PHE A 459 17.76 18.53 -28.46
N ASN A 460 18.40 17.58 -27.78
CA ASN A 460 19.13 16.49 -28.44
C ASN A 460 18.20 15.27 -28.57
N MET A 461 17.74 14.98 -29.78
CA MET A 461 16.98 13.77 -30.08
C MET A 461 17.85 12.84 -30.94
N GLY A 462 18.39 11.79 -30.33
CA GLY A 462 19.10 10.74 -31.06
C GLY A 462 20.44 11.16 -31.68
N GLY A 463 21.13 12.16 -31.11
CA GLY A 463 22.42 12.65 -31.60
C GLY A 463 22.33 13.85 -32.55
N ILE A 464 21.12 14.32 -32.86
CA ILE A 464 20.87 15.51 -33.67
C ILE A 464 20.36 16.63 -32.76
N GLN A 465 21.02 17.78 -32.80
CA GLN A 465 20.57 18.99 -32.10
C GLN A 465 19.43 19.62 -32.92
N VAL A 466 18.25 19.70 -32.31
CA VAL A 466 17.05 20.28 -32.93
C VAL A 466 16.69 21.56 -32.18
N ASP A 467 16.59 22.66 -32.93
CA ASP A 467 16.15 23.96 -32.42
C ASP A 467 14.62 23.99 -32.34
N ALA A 468 14.09 24.26 -31.14
CA ALA A 468 12.66 24.27 -30.87
C ALA A 468 11.94 25.40 -31.63
N ASP A 469 12.61 26.52 -31.82
CA ASP A 469 12.01 27.70 -32.48
C ASP A 469 11.84 27.46 -33.98
N ASP A 470 12.79 26.78 -34.63
CA ASP A 470 12.67 26.37 -36.05
C ASP A 470 11.52 25.35 -36.25
N MET A 471 11.32 24.42 -35.32
CA MET A 471 10.19 23.49 -35.38
C MET A 471 8.84 24.19 -35.22
N LEU A 472 8.73 25.12 -34.28
CA LEU A 472 7.51 25.91 -34.04
C LEU A 472 7.18 26.79 -35.25
N GLN A 473 8.20 27.42 -35.85
CA GLN A 473 8.05 28.23 -37.06
C GLN A 473 7.52 27.39 -38.23
N ARG A 474 8.09 26.19 -38.46
CA ARG A 474 7.64 25.26 -39.50
C ARG A 474 6.21 24.76 -39.29
N LEU A 475 5.81 24.54 -38.03
CA LEU A 475 4.43 24.14 -37.68
C LEU A 475 3.44 25.29 -37.95
N LYS A 476 3.84 26.52 -37.65
CA LYS A 476 3.04 27.72 -37.89
C LYS A 476 2.86 27.99 -39.38
N ASP A 477 3.92 27.86 -40.17
CA ASP A 477 3.88 27.98 -41.64
C ASP A 477 3.03 26.88 -42.28
N ARG A 478 3.07 25.66 -41.75
CA ARG A 478 2.20 24.56 -42.19
C ARG A 478 0.72 24.84 -41.90
N ASN A 479 0.40 25.35 -40.71
CA ASN A 479 -0.97 25.71 -40.37
C ASN A 479 -1.49 26.92 -41.19
N ALA A 480 -0.62 27.89 -41.49
CA ALA A 480 -0.98 29.03 -42.34
C ALA A 480 -1.33 28.60 -43.78
N ARG A 481 -0.64 27.58 -44.32
CA ARG A 481 -0.94 27.00 -45.64
C ARG A 481 -2.23 26.17 -45.68
N VAL A 482 -2.65 25.60 -44.55
CA VAL A 482 -3.90 24.83 -44.43
C VAL A 482 -5.11 25.75 -44.23
N ALA A 483 -4.91 26.95 -43.69
CA ALA A 483 -5.98 27.92 -43.43
C ALA A 483 -6.40 28.77 -44.66
N SER A 484 -5.68 28.69 -45.79
CA SER A 484 -5.89 29.58 -46.95
C SER A 484 -6.46 28.90 -48.20
N SER A 485 -7.20 27.78 -48.09
CA SER A 485 -7.86 27.15 -49.25
C SER A 485 -9.37 26.99 -49.08
N GLY A 486 -10.11 27.78 -49.87
CA GLY A 486 -11.53 27.61 -50.25
C GLY A 486 -11.68 27.88 -51.77
N PRO A 487 -12.77 27.43 -52.42
CA PRO A 487 -12.69 26.52 -53.58
C PRO A 487 -12.77 27.16 -54.98
N ASP A 488 -12.32 26.35 -55.95
CA ASP A 488 -12.52 26.30 -57.42
C ASP A 488 -11.50 26.91 -58.42
N GLU A 489 -11.04 25.98 -59.29
CA GLU A 489 -10.51 26.04 -60.68
C GLU A 489 -9.22 26.85 -60.96
N SER A 490 -8.24 26.46 -61.79
CA SER A 490 -7.94 25.33 -62.69
C SER A 490 -6.48 25.47 -63.18
N GLU A 491 -5.80 24.35 -63.44
CA GLU A 491 -4.62 24.08 -64.32
C GLU A 491 -3.59 25.18 -64.67
N GLU A 492 -2.31 24.95 -64.33
CA GLU A 492 -1.14 25.13 -65.24
C GLU A 492 0.13 24.44 -64.68
N GLU A 493 0.96 23.87 -65.56
CA GLU A 493 1.98 22.83 -65.34
C GLU A 493 3.41 23.31 -64.95
N SER A 494 4.04 22.57 -63.99
CA SER A 494 5.44 22.08 -63.93
C SER A 494 6.64 23.08 -63.88
N PRO A 495 7.90 22.70 -63.47
CA PRO A 495 8.45 21.35 -63.30
C PRO A 495 9.15 21.07 -61.94
N VAL A 496 9.08 19.83 -61.47
CA VAL A 496 9.99 19.31 -60.44
C VAL A 496 10.60 18.00 -60.92
N THR A 497 11.92 18.02 -61.03
CA THR A 497 12.79 16.91 -61.38
C THR A 497 13.03 16.00 -60.16
N ASN A 498 12.66 14.72 -60.32
CA ASN A 498 13.26 13.48 -59.83
C ASN A 498 13.83 13.41 -58.40
N MET A 499 13.23 12.53 -57.58
CA MET A 499 13.85 11.28 -57.10
C MET A 499 12.78 10.34 -56.52
N THR A 500 12.14 9.56 -57.39
CA THR A 500 11.36 8.37 -57.03
C THR A 500 12.33 7.18 -56.93
N LYS A 501 12.32 6.47 -55.79
CA LYS A 501 12.76 5.07 -55.72
C LYS A 501 11.51 4.22 -55.56
N GLU A 502 11.07 3.63 -56.65
CA GLU A 502 10.10 2.53 -56.64
C GLU A 502 10.73 1.34 -55.90
N TYR A 503 10.02 0.83 -54.90
CA TYR A 503 10.37 -0.46 -54.29
C TYR A 503 9.73 -1.55 -55.14
N ASP A 504 10.57 -2.47 -55.62
CA ASP A 504 10.18 -3.58 -56.48
C ASP A 504 9.39 -4.62 -55.66
N THR A 505 8.07 -4.59 -55.81
CA THR A 505 7.11 -5.39 -55.02
C THR A 505 7.37 -6.89 -55.08
N GLU A 506 7.97 -7.39 -56.17
CA GLU A 506 8.34 -8.80 -56.34
C GLU A 506 9.54 -9.21 -55.47
N GLN A 507 10.47 -8.29 -55.18
CA GLN A 507 11.62 -8.57 -54.32
C GLN A 507 11.21 -8.68 -52.84
N LEU A 508 10.25 -7.86 -52.42
CA LEU A 508 9.65 -7.95 -51.08
C LEU A 508 8.87 -9.27 -50.91
N GLN A 509 8.14 -9.69 -51.94
CA GLN A 509 7.38 -10.94 -51.90
C GLN A 509 8.28 -12.19 -51.83
N ASN A 510 9.41 -12.19 -52.54
CA ASN A 510 10.44 -13.23 -52.44
C ASN A 510 11.20 -13.23 -51.10
N PHE A 511 11.35 -12.06 -50.48
CA PHE A 511 11.95 -11.93 -49.15
C PHE A 511 11.05 -12.54 -48.06
N PHE A 512 9.73 -12.27 -48.09
CA PHE A 512 8.79 -12.82 -47.11
C PHE A 512 8.51 -14.32 -47.31
N SER A 513 8.51 -14.81 -48.55
CA SER A 513 8.36 -16.25 -48.82
C SER A 513 9.60 -17.06 -48.38
N GLY A 514 10.80 -16.50 -48.52
CA GLY A 514 12.03 -17.08 -47.98
C GLY A 514 12.08 -17.12 -46.44
N LEU A 515 11.39 -16.18 -45.78
CA LEU A 515 11.33 -16.12 -44.31
C LEU A 515 10.35 -17.15 -43.72
N MET A 516 9.25 -17.45 -44.42
CA MET A 516 8.28 -18.49 -44.01
C MET A 516 8.78 -19.92 -44.24
N ASN A 517 9.59 -20.16 -45.28
CA ASN A 517 10.10 -21.50 -45.58
C ASN A 517 11.31 -21.93 -44.72
N ARG A 518 11.87 -21.04 -43.88
CA ARG A 518 13.01 -21.37 -43.01
C ARG A 518 12.61 -21.99 -41.65
N THR A 519 11.32 -22.03 -41.33
CA THR A 519 10.79 -22.59 -40.06
C THR A 519 10.14 -23.97 -40.20
N ALA A 520 10.20 -24.61 -41.37
CA ALA A 520 9.67 -25.95 -41.58
C ALA A 520 10.72 -26.86 -42.23
N GLY A 521 11.64 -27.39 -41.43
CA GLY A 521 12.59 -28.39 -41.92
C GLY A 521 13.77 -28.66 -41.00
N SER A 522 13.55 -29.31 -39.86
CA SER A 522 14.62 -30.08 -39.18
C SER A 522 14.01 -31.19 -38.33
N ASN A 523 13.56 -32.26 -39.00
CA ASN A 523 13.42 -33.58 -38.42
C ASN A 523 14.31 -34.51 -39.28
N ASP A 524 15.46 -34.91 -38.75
CA ASP A 524 16.00 -36.27 -38.83
C ASP A 524 17.33 -36.37 -38.06
N GLY A 525 17.44 -37.34 -37.15
CA GLY A 525 18.73 -37.95 -36.77
C GLY A 525 19.04 -39.14 -37.71
N PRO A 526 19.94 -40.10 -37.39
CA PRO A 526 21.07 -40.13 -36.46
C PRO A 526 22.40 -40.60 -37.15
N ARG A 527 23.45 -40.88 -36.34
CA ARG A 527 24.76 -41.54 -36.63
C ARG A 527 25.88 -40.58 -37.07
N SER A 528 27.11 -40.66 -36.56
CA SER A 528 27.87 -41.75 -35.91
C SER A 528 28.66 -41.26 -34.70
#